data_AF-A0A4Q6BIN9-F1
#
_entry.id   AF-A0A4Q6BIN9-F1
#
_cell.length_a   1.000
_cell.length_b   1.000
_cell.length_c   1.000
_cell.angle_alpha   90.00
_cell.angle_beta   90.00
_cell.angle_gamma   90.00
#
_symmetry.space_group_name_H-M   'P 1'
#
loop_
_entity.id
_entity.type
_entity.pdbx_description
1 polymer ?
#
loop_
_entity_poly.entity_id
_entity_poly.type
_entity_poly.pdbx_seq_one_letter_code
_entity_poly.pdbx_strand_id
1 'polypeptide(L)'
;MLPNRRRSSLARVFAALLAGFATAGVVHADTARVNVSNVAILGSQTTAIVRPRGELVPGPNGNLYFTSESGGSAGLGTVSMLAPDGTVTVMHSFAGADAEGTSPYAGVVLASDGNFYGTTYLGGARNIGTVYRMSPTGDFANIYSFNNESQGGFLPYAGLVQHPNGDLYGTTLRGGASDAGTLFRISLAGNLTVLRSFSGADGRNPEGKLVVGADGALYGTTLIGGAADRGTIYRVTPDGATFSTIYSFPSLGAFNAAGVATNATGANPRAGLTRGADGNFYGTAYQG
;
A
#
# COMPACT_ATOMS: atom_id res chain seq x y z
N MET A 1 -18.65 31.18 -68.94
CA MET A 1 -19.82 31.73 -68.22
C MET A 1 -20.39 30.65 -67.32
N LEU A 2 -20.20 30.79 -66.01
CA LEU A 2 -20.95 30.04 -64.98
C LEU A 2 -22.37 30.63 -64.87
N PRO A 3 -23.39 29.86 -64.43
CA PRO A 3 -23.71 29.82 -62.99
C PRO A 3 -24.32 28.43 -62.60
N ASN A 4 -24.66 28.04 -61.38
CA ASN A 4 -24.64 28.59 -60.02
C ASN A 4 -24.86 27.36 -59.12
N ARG A 5 -24.03 27.15 -58.09
CA ARG A 5 -24.33 27.40 -56.66
C ARG A 5 -25.22 26.38 -55.92
N ARG A 6 -24.55 25.77 -54.94
CA ARG A 6 -24.83 25.75 -53.49
C ARG A 6 -25.90 24.77 -52.95
N ARG A 7 -25.35 23.78 -52.22
CA ARG A 7 -25.55 23.46 -50.79
C ARG A 7 -26.99 23.48 -50.25
N SER A 8 -27.46 22.32 -49.78
CA SER A 8 -28.00 22.16 -48.41
C SER A 8 -28.41 20.70 -48.16
N SER A 9 -27.75 19.99 -47.24
CA SER A 9 -28.33 18.79 -46.61
C SER A 9 -28.62 19.12 -45.14
N LEU A 10 -29.90 19.13 -44.81
CA LEU A 10 -30.43 19.23 -43.45
C LEU A 10 -31.81 18.53 -43.43
N ALA A 11 -32.13 17.95 -42.27
CA ALA A 11 -33.41 17.36 -41.86
C ALA A 11 -33.65 15.84 -42.10
N ARG A 12 -33.06 15.05 -41.20
CA ARG A 12 -33.71 14.16 -40.21
C ARG A 12 -35.11 13.53 -40.48
N VAL A 13 -35.10 12.18 -40.39
CA VAL A 13 -35.94 11.28 -39.53
C VAL A 13 -37.39 10.98 -39.94
N PHE A 14 -37.73 9.69 -40.12
CA PHE A 14 -38.68 8.91 -39.27
C PHE A 14 -38.83 7.40 -39.65
N ALA A 15 -38.73 6.54 -38.62
CA ALA A 15 -39.42 5.25 -38.34
C ALA A 15 -39.33 4.04 -39.32
N ALA A 16 -39.36 2.76 -38.90
CA ALA A 16 -39.31 2.09 -37.60
C ALA A 16 -39.14 0.56 -37.81
N LEU A 17 -38.43 -0.08 -36.87
CA LEU A 17 -38.71 -1.35 -36.19
C LEU A 17 -39.13 -2.61 -36.99
N LEU A 18 -38.26 -3.64 -37.01
CA LEU A 18 -38.70 -5.01 -36.67
C LEU A 18 -37.55 -5.79 -36.01
N ALA A 19 -37.88 -6.45 -34.91
CA ALA A 19 -36.99 -7.10 -33.97
C ALA A 19 -36.26 -8.31 -34.53
N GLY A 20 -35.02 -8.51 -34.07
CA GLY A 20 -34.29 -9.76 -34.20
C GLY A 20 -33.32 -9.90 -33.03
N PHE A 21 -33.78 -10.49 -31.93
CA PHE A 21 -32.91 -10.94 -30.85
C PHE A 21 -32.03 -12.07 -31.38
N ALA A 22 -30.73 -11.79 -31.59
CA ALA A 22 -29.69 -12.80 -31.65
C ALA A 22 -28.64 -12.43 -30.60
N THR A 23 -28.41 -13.37 -29.69
CA THR A 23 -27.53 -13.31 -28.54
C THR A 23 -26.18 -12.65 -28.84
N ALA A 24 -25.83 -11.59 -28.11
CA ALA A 24 -24.46 -11.12 -28.04
C ALA A 24 -23.61 -12.24 -27.44
N GLY A 25 -22.95 -13.01 -28.31
CA GLY A 25 -21.93 -13.94 -27.88
C GLY A 25 -20.85 -13.16 -27.14
N VAL A 26 -20.60 -13.55 -25.89
CA VAL A 26 -19.42 -13.11 -25.16
C VAL A 26 -18.20 -13.52 -25.98
N VAL A 27 -17.52 -12.54 -26.57
CA VAL A 27 -16.17 -12.75 -27.10
C VAL A 27 -15.32 -13.06 -25.88
N HIS A 28 -15.05 -14.35 -25.67
CA HIS A 28 -14.08 -14.78 -24.68
C HIS A 28 -12.72 -14.17 -25.09
N ALA A 29 -11.96 -13.70 -24.11
CA ALA A 29 -10.58 -13.31 -24.33
C ALA A 29 -9.87 -14.44 -25.08
N ASP A 30 -9.16 -14.07 -26.13
CA ASP A 30 -8.39 -14.97 -26.98
C ASP A 30 -7.65 -16.00 -26.13
N THR A 31 -7.93 -17.29 -26.33
CA THR A 31 -7.27 -18.42 -25.65
C THR A 31 -5.85 -18.65 -26.15
N ALA A 32 -5.26 -17.70 -26.90
CA ALA A 32 -3.84 -17.64 -27.14
C ALA A 32 -3.13 -17.86 -25.80
N ARG A 33 -2.47 -19.01 -25.66
CA ARG A 33 -1.60 -19.30 -24.54
C ARG A 33 -0.59 -18.16 -24.49
N VAL A 34 -0.75 -17.26 -23.52
CA VAL A 34 0.30 -16.30 -23.18
C VAL A 34 1.49 -17.18 -22.84
N ASN A 35 2.55 -17.09 -23.65
CA ASN A 35 3.83 -17.63 -23.26
C ASN A 35 4.22 -16.90 -21.99
N VAL A 36 3.95 -17.52 -20.84
CA VAL A 36 4.55 -17.12 -19.57
C VAL A 36 5.99 -17.61 -19.66
N SER A 37 6.82 -16.87 -20.39
CA SER A 37 8.26 -16.96 -20.22
C SER A 37 8.52 -16.61 -18.76
N ASN A 38 9.30 -17.41 -18.04
CA ASN A 38 9.78 -17.01 -16.73
C ASN A 38 10.45 -15.63 -16.89
N VAL A 39 9.85 -14.59 -16.31
CA VAL A 39 10.28 -13.18 -16.47
C VAL A 39 11.70 -12.99 -15.93
N ALA A 40 12.13 -13.85 -15.02
CA ALA A 40 13.52 -14.19 -14.78
C ALA A 40 13.55 -15.53 -14.02
N ILE A 41 14.42 -16.46 -14.39
CA ILE A 41 14.99 -17.32 -13.35
C ILE A 41 15.93 -16.36 -12.62
N LEU A 42 15.69 -16.07 -11.34
CA LEU A 42 16.67 -15.40 -10.49
C LEU A 42 17.91 -16.30 -10.46
N GLY A 43 18.79 -16.14 -11.45
CA GLY A 43 20.01 -16.90 -11.59
C GLY A 43 20.82 -16.68 -10.33
N SER A 44 21.15 -17.76 -9.62
CA SER A 44 21.93 -17.76 -8.38
C SER A 44 21.44 -16.72 -7.36
N GLN A 45 20.58 -17.13 -6.42
CA GLN A 45 20.25 -16.41 -5.19
C GLN A 45 21.37 -15.47 -4.76
N THR A 46 21.32 -14.20 -5.18
CA THR A 46 22.29 -13.23 -4.69
C THR A 46 21.93 -13.06 -3.22
N THR A 47 22.88 -13.24 -2.31
CA THR A 47 22.70 -12.94 -0.88
C THR A 47 22.17 -11.51 -0.66
N ALA A 48 22.25 -10.67 -1.68
CA ALA A 48 21.77 -9.31 -1.71
C ALA A 48 20.24 -9.15 -1.61
N ILE A 49 19.41 -10.10 -2.05
CA ILE A 49 17.93 -9.94 -2.02
C ILE A 49 17.30 -11.13 -1.33
N VAL A 50 16.81 -10.90 -0.10
CA VAL A 50 16.24 -11.95 0.74
C VAL A 50 14.89 -11.48 1.28
N ARG A 51 13.85 -12.30 1.08
CA ARG A 51 12.46 -12.01 1.51
C ARG A 51 11.95 -10.68 0.92
N PRO A 52 11.73 -10.60 -0.41
CA PRO A 52 11.14 -9.41 -1.01
C PRO A 52 9.79 -9.09 -0.39
N ARG A 53 9.49 -7.79 -0.22
CA ARG A 53 8.30 -7.25 0.44
C ARG A 53 7.59 -6.23 -0.45
N GLY A 54 6.29 -6.08 -0.18
CA GLY A 54 5.44 -5.08 -0.82
C GLY A 54 5.04 -5.41 -2.25
N GLU A 55 4.28 -4.48 -2.83
CA GLU A 55 3.92 -4.47 -4.25
C GLU A 55 5.10 -3.96 -5.10
N LEU A 56 5.21 -4.46 -6.33
CA LEU A 56 6.13 -3.90 -7.32
C LEU A 56 5.64 -2.53 -7.76
N VAL A 57 6.43 -1.49 -7.50
CA VAL A 57 6.05 -0.11 -7.80
C VAL A 57 6.66 0.33 -9.13
N PRO A 58 5.87 0.75 -10.12
CA PRO A 58 6.41 1.28 -11.36
C PRO A 58 7.15 2.60 -11.11
N GLY A 59 8.37 2.70 -11.64
CA GLY A 59 9.17 3.92 -11.65
C GLY A 59 9.04 4.70 -12.96
N PRO A 60 9.49 5.97 -12.97
CA PRO A 60 9.44 6.83 -14.16
C PRO A 60 10.36 6.37 -15.30
N ASN A 61 11.29 5.46 -15.02
CA ASN A 61 12.25 4.90 -15.99
C ASN A 61 11.76 3.59 -16.64
N GLY A 62 10.51 3.18 -16.42
CA GLY A 62 9.95 1.95 -16.97
C GLY A 62 10.36 0.67 -16.23
N ASN A 63 11.06 0.80 -15.10
CA ASN A 63 11.43 -0.32 -14.23
C ASN A 63 10.46 -0.45 -13.04
N LEU A 64 10.46 -1.63 -12.41
CA LEU A 64 9.70 -1.89 -11.19
C LEU A 64 10.61 -1.81 -9.96
N TYR A 65 10.10 -1.35 -8.84
CA TYR A 65 10.86 -1.16 -7.60
C TYR A 65 10.22 -1.91 -6.45
N PHE A 66 11.04 -2.50 -5.59
CA PHE A 66 10.61 -3.25 -4.41
C PHE A 66 11.67 -3.24 -3.32
N THR A 67 11.29 -3.68 -2.13
CA THR A 67 12.19 -3.82 -0.98
C THR A 67 12.43 -5.28 -0.65
N SER A 68 13.53 -5.57 0.05
CA SER A 68 13.75 -6.87 0.67
C SER A 68 14.03 -6.70 2.16
N GLU A 69 13.39 -7.52 2.99
CA GLU A 69 13.50 -7.44 4.45
C GLU A 69 14.95 -7.67 4.92
N SER A 70 15.68 -8.54 4.23
CA SER A 70 17.08 -8.82 4.51
C SER A 70 17.87 -8.95 3.21
N GLY A 71 19.18 -9.10 3.34
CA GLY A 71 20.13 -9.02 2.22
C GLY A 71 20.89 -7.69 2.20
N GLY A 72 21.50 -7.36 1.07
CA GLY A 72 22.50 -6.30 0.98
C GLY A 72 23.84 -6.67 1.60
N SER A 73 24.78 -5.74 1.60
CA SER A 73 26.14 -5.92 2.13
C SER A 73 26.18 -6.20 3.64
N ALA A 74 25.20 -5.70 4.40
CA ALA A 74 25.08 -5.91 5.84
C ALA A 74 23.99 -6.91 6.25
N GLY A 75 23.23 -7.48 5.30
CA GLY A 75 22.11 -8.36 5.60
C GLY A 75 20.85 -7.64 6.12
N LEU A 76 20.83 -6.31 6.14
CA LEU A 76 19.80 -5.47 6.77
C LEU A 76 18.69 -4.99 5.80
N GLY A 77 18.70 -5.50 4.56
CA GLY A 77 17.68 -5.27 3.55
C GLY A 77 18.15 -4.42 2.38
N THR A 78 17.34 -4.34 1.33
CA THR A 78 17.62 -3.51 0.15
C THR A 78 16.39 -2.79 -0.37
N VAL A 79 16.63 -1.75 -1.16
CA VAL A 79 15.71 -1.28 -2.20
C VAL A 79 16.30 -1.69 -3.55
N SER A 80 15.51 -2.37 -4.36
CA SER A 80 15.94 -2.98 -5.61
C SER A 80 15.05 -2.59 -6.78
N MET A 81 15.64 -2.56 -7.96
CA MET A 81 14.99 -2.29 -9.24
C MET A 81 14.96 -3.58 -10.08
N LEU A 82 13.84 -3.85 -10.74
CA LEU A 82 13.65 -4.91 -11.72
C LEU A 82 13.36 -4.27 -13.09
N ALA A 83 14.25 -4.51 -14.05
CA ALA A 83 14.09 -4.05 -15.42
C ALA A 83 13.19 -4.99 -16.24
N PRO A 84 12.59 -4.51 -17.36
CA PRO A 84 11.74 -5.34 -18.22
C PRO A 84 12.42 -6.58 -18.81
N ASP A 85 13.75 -6.58 -18.90
CA ASP A 85 14.55 -7.72 -19.36
C ASP A 85 14.81 -8.78 -18.28
N GLY A 86 14.26 -8.58 -17.07
CA GLY A 86 14.44 -9.47 -15.92
C GLY A 86 15.66 -9.15 -15.06
N THR A 87 16.47 -8.14 -15.43
CA THR A 87 17.65 -7.75 -14.66
C THR A 87 17.24 -7.10 -13.34
N VAL A 88 17.78 -7.61 -12.23
CA VAL A 88 17.59 -7.02 -10.90
C VAL A 88 18.86 -6.29 -10.45
N THR A 89 18.70 -5.04 -10.04
CA THR A 89 19.78 -4.19 -9.54
C THR A 89 19.46 -3.73 -8.13
N VAL A 90 20.41 -3.88 -7.20
CA VAL A 90 20.30 -3.28 -5.86
C VAL A 90 20.59 -1.79 -5.99
N MET A 91 19.58 -0.96 -5.74
CA MET A 91 19.70 0.49 -5.80
C MET A 91 20.21 1.05 -4.48
N HIS A 92 19.84 0.40 -3.37
CA HIS A 92 20.28 0.78 -2.04
C HIS A 92 20.41 -0.46 -1.15
N SER A 93 21.49 -0.52 -0.37
CA SER A 93 21.73 -1.57 0.62
C SER A 93 21.78 -0.94 2.01
N PHE A 94 20.80 -1.25 2.85
CA PHE A 94 20.78 -0.75 4.22
C PHE A 94 21.96 -1.34 5.00
N ALA A 95 22.65 -0.49 5.76
CA ALA A 95 23.81 -0.82 6.58
C ALA A 95 23.57 -0.55 8.08
N GLY A 96 22.56 0.26 8.42
CA GLY A 96 22.23 0.62 9.81
C GLY A 96 23.26 1.53 10.50
N ALA A 97 24.34 1.88 9.79
CA ALA A 97 25.31 2.89 10.22
C ALA A 97 24.69 4.29 10.18
N ASP A 98 25.25 5.25 10.91
CA ASP A 98 24.84 6.67 10.87
C ASP A 98 23.33 6.90 11.07
N ALA A 99 22.72 6.13 11.97
CA ALA A 99 21.27 6.15 12.23
C ALA A 99 20.42 5.80 10.99
N GLU A 100 20.94 5.00 10.08
CA GLU A 100 20.19 4.48 8.96
C GLU A 100 19.12 3.48 9.40
N GLY A 101 18.03 3.41 8.63
CA GLY A 101 17.00 2.40 8.76
C GLY A 101 17.48 0.98 8.43
N THR A 102 16.79 -0.02 8.96
CA THR A 102 17.03 -1.45 8.67
C THR A 102 15.74 -2.24 8.63
N SER A 103 15.73 -3.38 7.96
CA SER A 103 14.58 -4.29 7.88
C SER A 103 13.33 -3.62 7.29
N PRO A 104 13.33 -3.22 6.00
CA PRO A 104 12.14 -2.67 5.35
C PRO A 104 11.08 -3.78 5.20
N TYR A 105 10.04 -3.73 6.04
CA TYR A 105 8.96 -4.73 6.04
C TYR A 105 7.84 -4.42 5.05
N ALA A 106 7.82 -3.21 4.49
CA ALA A 106 6.89 -2.78 3.46
C ALA A 106 7.63 -2.33 2.19
N GLY A 107 6.89 -2.29 1.08
CA GLY A 107 7.36 -1.76 -0.19
C GLY A 107 7.49 -0.23 -0.17
N VAL A 108 8.05 0.30 -1.25
CA VAL A 108 8.13 1.75 -1.50
C VAL A 108 6.79 2.32 -1.98
N VAL A 109 6.70 3.64 -2.05
CA VAL A 109 5.70 4.39 -2.83
C VAL A 109 6.42 5.41 -3.69
N LEU A 110 6.07 5.51 -4.97
CA LEU A 110 6.51 6.61 -5.83
C LEU A 110 5.65 7.83 -5.52
N ALA A 111 6.28 8.92 -5.07
CA ALA A 111 5.58 10.17 -4.78
C ALA A 111 5.59 11.13 -5.98
N SER A 112 4.79 12.19 -5.90
CA SER A 112 4.60 13.20 -6.93
C SER A 112 5.85 13.99 -7.31
N ASP A 113 6.89 13.98 -6.48
CA ASP A 113 8.19 14.60 -6.75
C ASP A 113 9.14 13.68 -7.54
N GLY A 114 8.67 12.48 -7.93
CA GLY A 114 9.42 11.50 -8.70
C GLY A 114 10.36 10.62 -7.86
N ASN A 115 10.33 10.72 -6.53
CA ASN A 115 11.16 9.90 -5.64
C ASN A 115 10.36 8.79 -4.98
N PHE A 116 11.06 7.73 -4.60
CA PHE A 116 10.52 6.62 -3.82
C PHE A 116 10.63 6.93 -2.34
N TYR A 117 9.57 6.61 -1.60
CA TYR A 117 9.54 6.76 -0.15
C TYR A 117 9.17 5.44 0.48
N GLY A 118 9.70 5.19 1.67
CA GLY A 118 9.40 3.98 2.41
C GLY A 118 9.74 4.11 3.88
N THR A 119 9.45 3.04 4.61
CA THR A 119 9.72 2.91 6.03
C THR A 119 10.65 1.75 6.29
N THR A 120 11.43 1.85 7.36
CA THR A 120 12.18 0.72 7.90
C THR A 120 11.67 0.38 9.29
N TYR A 121 11.53 -0.92 9.57
CA TYR A 121 10.98 -1.36 10.86
C TYR A 121 11.92 -1.02 12.02
N LEU A 122 13.24 -1.10 11.79
CA LEU A 122 14.29 -0.82 12.76
C LEU A 122 15.29 0.19 12.20
N GLY A 123 16.38 0.44 12.93
CA GLY A 123 17.35 1.49 12.63
C GLY A 123 16.89 2.87 13.10
N GLY A 124 17.54 3.93 12.62
CA GLY A 124 17.33 5.26 13.17
C GLY A 124 18.08 5.49 14.48
N ALA A 125 18.05 6.72 14.99
CA ALA A 125 18.81 7.15 16.17
C ALA A 125 18.51 6.34 17.45
N ARG A 126 17.35 5.70 17.53
CA ARG A 126 16.92 4.87 18.68
C ARG A 126 16.66 3.41 18.32
N ASN A 127 17.02 2.98 17.11
CA ASN A 127 16.72 1.63 16.60
C ASN A 127 15.23 1.26 16.62
N ILE A 128 14.36 2.21 16.25
CA ILE A 128 12.90 2.07 16.31
C ILE A 128 12.20 2.50 15.01
N GLY A 129 12.98 2.60 13.92
CA GLY A 129 12.50 2.80 12.56
C GLY A 129 12.79 4.18 11.98
N THR A 130 12.75 4.26 10.65
CA THR A 130 12.91 5.51 9.90
C THR A 130 11.85 5.65 8.81
N VAL A 131 11.74 6.86 8.27
CA VAL A 131 11.18 7.14 6.94
C VAL A 131 12.34 7.58 6.05
N TYR A 132 12.43 7.02 4.85
CA TYR A 132 13.46 7.34 3.87
C TYR A 132 12.87 7.81 2.54
N ARG A 133 13.71 8.50 1.78
CA ARG A 133 13.55 8.87 0.37
C ARG A 133 14.67 8.21 -0.43
N MET A 134 14.38 7.78 -1.65
CA MET A 134 15.36 7.35 -2.63
C MET A 134 14.97 7.85 -4.03
N SER A 135 15.88 8.48 -4.76
CA SER A 135 15.64 8.83 -6.15
C SER A 135 15.70 7.58 -7.06
N PRO A 136 15.13 7.63 -8.28
CA PRO A 136 15.25 6.53 -9.24
C PRO A 136 16.70 6.17 -9.63
N THR A 137 17.64 7.08 -9.39
CA THR A 137 19.08 6.89 -9.63
C THR A 137 19.86 6.46 -8.38
N GLY A 138 19.18 6.22 -7.24
CA GLY A 138 19.80 5.72 -6.02
C GLY A 138 20.29 6.78 -5.02
N ASP A 139 19.91 8.05 -5.18
CA ASP A 139 20.18 9.08 -4.15
C ASP A 139 19.28 8.83 -2.94
N PHE A 140 19.87 8.36 -1.84
CA PHE A 140 19.16 7.91 -0.64
C PHE A 140 19.33 8.89 0.51
N ALA A 141 18.25 9.15 1.25
CA ALA A 141 18.29 9.91 2.49
C ALA A 141 17.25 9.40 3.49
N ASN A 142 17.63 9.31 4.77
CA ASN A 142 16.65 9.25 5.85
C ASN A 142 16.07 10.65 6.05
N ILE A 143 14.75 10.78 5.94
CA ILE A 143 14.05 12.06 6.11
C ILE A 143 13.43 12.19 7.51
N TYR A 144 13.30 11.07 8.23
CA TYR A 144 12.81 11.06 9.60
C TYR A 144 13.32 9.84 10.36
N SER A 145 13.73 10.04 11.62
CA SER A 145 14.00 8.96 12.58
C SER A 145 12.95 9.01 13.68
N PHE A 146 12.24 7.90 13.88
CA PHE A 146 11.32 7.79 15.01
C PHE A 146 12.11 7.87 16.32
N ASN A 147 11.59 8.63 17.28
CA ASN A 147 12.30 8.94 18.50
C ASN A 147 11.52 8.61 19.78
N ASN A 148 10.30 8.04 19.71
CA ASN A 148 9.50 7.70 20.91
C ASN A 148 9.36 8.89 21.90
N GLU A 149 9.21 10.11 21.39
CA GLU A 149 8.72 11.23 22.20
C GLU A 149 7.31 10.95 22.74
N SER A 150 6.87 11.67 23.78
CA SER A 150 5.56 11.43 24.38
C SER A 150 4.46 11.57 23.32
N GLN A 151 3.72 10.47 23.06
CA GLN A 151 2.71 10.31 21.98
C GLN A 151 3.25 10.01 20.56
N GLY A 152 4.57 9.87 20.39
CA GLY A 152 5.20 9.44 19.15
C GLY A 152 4.93 7.97 18.83
N GLY A 153 4.96 7.66 17.53
CA GLY A 153 4.91 6.28 17.03
C GLY A 153 6.29 5.64 16.94
N PHE A 154 6.33 4.31 16.86
CA PHE A 154 7.55 3.56 16.54
C PHE A 154 7.25 2.20 15.90
N LEU A 155 8.27 1.63 15.25
CA LEU A 155 8.19 0.37 14.49
C LEU A 155 7.16 0.47 13.34
N PRO A 156 7.41 1.31 12.32
CA PRO A 156 6.53 1.39 11.16
C PRO A 156 6.57 0.06 10.38
N TYR A 157 5.48 -0.69 10.45
CA TYR A 157 5.34 -1.97 9.76
C TYR A 157 4.74 -1.81 8.36
N ALA A 158 3.75 -0.92 8.24
CA ALA A 158 3.01 -0.68 7.01
C ALA A 158 3.79 0.23 6.04
N GLY A 159 3.47 0.10 4.75
CA GLY A 159 3.96 1.00 3.71
C GLY A 159 3.25 2.35 3.74
N LEU A 160 3.84 3.34 3.07
CA LEU A 160 3.27 4.68 2.93
C LEU A 160 2.29 4.76 1.76
N VAL A 161 1.34 5.70 1.85
CA VAL A 161 0.51 6.15 0.73
C VAL A 161 0.63 7.66 0.57
N GLN A 162 0.76 8.16 -0.66
CA GLN A 162 0.66 9.60 -0.89
C GLN A 162 -0.79 9.99 -1.08
N HIS A 163 -1.24 11.01 -0.35
CA HIS A 163 -2.55 11.60 -0.52
C HIS A 163 -2.49 12.75 -1.55
N PRO A 164 -3.60 13.06 -2.27
CA PRO A 164 -3.64 14.16 -3.25
C PRO A 164 -3.28 15.57 -2.72
N ASN A 165 -3.15 15.76 -1.41
CA ASN A 165 -2.65 17.00 -0.81
C ASN A 165 -1.11 17.11 -0.85
N GLY A 166 -0.41 16.06 -1.29
CA GLY A 166 1.05 16.02 -1.43
C GLY A 166 1.78 15.32 -0.29
N ASP A 167 1.15 15.14 0.86
CA ASP A 167 1.76 14.48 2.03
C ASP A 167 1.68 12.95 1.93
N LEU A 168 2.62 12.30 2.59
CA LEU A 168 2.65 10.84 2.78
C LEU A 168 2.00 10.48 4.11
N TYR A 169 1.29 9.36 4.12
CA TYR A 169 0.56 8.87 5.27
C TYR A 169 1.00 7.44 5.57
N GLY A 170 1.14 7.13 6.85
CA GLY A 170 1.56 5.83 7.31
C GLY A 170 1.13 5.57 8.75
N THR A 171 1.43 4.37 9.21
CA THR A 171 1.11 3.94 10.57
C THR A 171 2.34 3.34 11.25
N THR A 172 2.35 3.41 12.57
CA THR A 172 3.33 2.71 13.41
C THR A 172 2.65 1.59 14.17
N LEU A 173 3.32 0.45 14.30
CA LEU A 173 2.78 -0.72 15.00
C LEU A 173 2.53 -0.40 16.48
N ARG A 174 3.41 0.39 17.08
CA ARG A 174 3.49 0.68 18.51
C ARG A 174 3.63 2.18 18.75
N GLY A 175 3.59 2.58 20.02
CA GLY A 175 3.58 3.97 20.46
C GLY A 175 2.18 4.56 20.57
N GLY A 176 2.14 5.88 20.72
CA GLY A 176 0.93 6.59 21.16
C GLY A 176 0.61 6.35 22.65
N ALA A 177 -0.45 7.00 23.14
CA ALA A 177 -0.79 7.03 24.57
C ALA A 177 -1.10 5.64 25.19
N SER A 178 -1.49 4.66 24.38
CA SER A 178 -1.84 3.30 24.83
C SER A 178 -0.91 2.21 24.28
N ASP A 179 0.22 2.60 23.68
CA ASP A 179 1.15 1.68 22.98
C ASP A 179 0.45 0.77 21.94
N ALA A 180 -0.62 1.30 21.33
CA ALA A 180 -1.47 0.58 20.39
C ALA A 180 -1.16 0.94 18.92
N GLY A 181 -0.20 1.82 18.69
CA GLY A 181 0.19 2.32 17.37
C GLY A 181 -0.29 3.75 17.11
N THR A 182 0.22 4.34 16.03
CA THR A 182 -0.15 5.69 15.59
C THR A 182 -0.48 5.73 14.11
N LEU A 183 -1.28 6.72 13.72
CA LEU A 183 -1.40 7.21 12.35
C LEU A 183 -0.59 8.52 12.27
N PHE A 184 0.23 8.67 11.24
CA PHE A 184 0.98 9.89 11.00
C PHE A 184 0.84 10.36 9.55
N ARG A 185 1.06 11.66 9.36
CA ARG A 185 1.40 12.24 8.07
C ARG A 185 2.85 12.74 8.09
N ILE A 186 3.49 12.77 6.94
CA ILE A 186 4.83 13.32 6.77
C ILE A 186 4.92 14.03 5.42
N SER A 187 5.41 15.26 5.42
CA SER A 187 5.72 15.97 4.17
C SER A 187 6.91 15.33 3.45
N LEU A 188 7.04 15.58 2.14
CA LEU A 188 8.20 15.10 1.36
C LEU A 188 9.56 15.62 1.87
N ALA A 189 9.54 16.70 2.65
CA ALA A 189 10.70 17.29 3.32
C ALA A 189 11.00 16.69 4.72
N GLY A 190 10.21 15.72 5.20
CA GLY A 190 10.46 15.01 6.46
C GLY A 190 9.76 15.57 7.70
N ASN A 191 8.90 16.60 7.56
CA ASN A 191 8.10 17.09 8.68
C ASN A 191 6.95 16.13 8.99
N LEU A 192 7.07 15.37 10.09
CA LEU A 192 6.09 14.38 10.55
C LEU A 192 5.14 14.96 11.60
N THR A 193 3.85 14.62 11.47
CA THR A 193 2.81 14.92 12.45
C THR A 193 2.04 13.65 12.78
N VAL A 194 1.92 13.32 14.07
CA VAL A 194 1.01 12.27 14.53
C VAL A 194 -0.43 12.80 14.47
N LEU A 195 -1.30 12.09 13.77
CA LEU A 195 -2.71 12.45 13.59
C LEU A 195 -3.64 11.68 14.54
N ARG A 196 -3.23 10.47 14.94
CA ARG A 196 -4.00 9.62 15.86
C ARG A 196 -3.08 8.75 16.69
N SER A 197 -3.33 8.71 17.99
CA SER A 197 -2.94 7.59 18.85
C SER A 197 -4.09 6.60 18.88
N PHE A 198 -3.83 5.35 18.50
CA PHE A 198 -4.82 4.28 18.59
C PHE A 198 -5.03 3.86 20.05
N SER A 199 -6.14 3.17 20.31
CA SER A 199 -6.54 2.67 21.62
C SER A 199 -7.20 1.29 21.47
N GLY A 200 -7.42 0.57 22.57
CA GLY A 200 -8.10 -0.74 22.52
C GLY A 200 -9.46 -0.70 21.80
N ALA A 201 -10.23 0.37 21.99
CA ALA A 201 -11.54 0.54 21.36
C ALA A 201 -11.45 0.89 19.87
N ASP A 202 -10.45 1.68 19.48
CA ASP A 202 -10.22 2.06 18.08
C ASP A 202 -9.66 0.90 17.24
N GLY A 203 -8.96 -0.02 17.90
CA GLY A 203 -8.12 -1.02 17.27
C GLY A 203 -6.65 -0.83 17.64
N ARG A 204 -5.83 -1.89 17.57
CA ARG A 204 -4.39 -1.86 17.88
C ARG A 204 -3.59 -2.58 16.81
N ASN A 205 -2.31 -2.23 16.71
CA ASN A 205 -1.37 -2.77 15.73
C ASN A 205 -1.85 -2.52 14.28
N PRO A 206 -1.86 -1.26 13.82
CA PRO A 206 -2.22 -0.90 12.44
C PRO A 206 -1.12 -1.34 11.46
N GLU A 207 -1.13 -2.62 11.06
CA GLU A 207 -0.13 -3.23 10.16
C GLU A 207 -0.48 -3.07 8.66
N GLY A 208 -1.74 -2.82 8.32
CA GLY A 208 -2.19 -2.70 6.94
C GLY A 208 -1.82 -1.36 6.32
N LYS A 209 -1.35 -1.38 5.07
CA LYS A 209 -1.14 -0.16 4.26
C LYS A 209 -2.48 0.61 4.14
N LEU A 210 -2.41 1.92 4.34
CA LEU A 210 -3.55 2.82 4.15
C LEU A 210 -3.94 2.91 2.66
N VAL A 211 -5.22 3.19 2.41
CA VAL A 211 -5.74 3.54 1.08
C VAL A 211 -6.48 4.86 1.14
N VAL A 212 -6.32 5.68 0.11
CA VAL A 212 -7.07 6.93 -0.07
C VAL A 212 -8.38 6.61 -0.78
N GLY A 213 -9.50 6.96 -0.16
CA GLY A 213 -10.83 6.83 -0.74
C GLY A 213 -11.17 7.93 -1.72
N ALA A 214 -12.23 7.72 -2.50
CA ALA A 214 -12.73 8.71 -3.45
C ALA A 214 -13.26 9.98 -2.78
N ASP A 215 -13.60 9.89 -1.49
CA ASP A 215 -13.99 11.00 -0.63
C ASP A 215 -12.80 11.75 -0.03
N GLY A 216 -11.57 11.38 -0.39
CA GLY A 216 -10.34 11.96 0.16
C GLY A 216 -10.03 11.53 1.59
N ALA A 217 -10.78 10.59 2.18
CA ALA A 217 -10.43 10.04 3.48
C ALA A 217 -9.41 8.92 3.35
N LEU A 218 -8.72 8.63 4.46
CA LEU A 218 -7.82 7.50 4.58
C LEU A 218 -8.56 6.35 5.25
N TYR A 219 -8.36 5.15 4.72
CA TYR A 219 -8.93 3.92 5.25
C TYR A 219 -7.83 2.94 5.59
N GLY A 220 -7.99 2.23 6.69
CA GLY A 220 -6.99 1.27 7.16
C GLY A 220 -7.59 0.22 8.07
N THR A 221 -6.74 -0.72 8.46
CA THR A 221 -7.08 -1.86 9.30
C THR A 221 -6.20 -1.89 10.54
N THR A 222 -6.72 -2.45 11.63
CA THR A 222 -5.92 -2.82 12.80
C THR A 222 -6.00 -4.31 13.01
N LEU A 223 -4.87 -4.94 13.37
CA LEU A 223 -4.81 -6.40 13.51
C LEU A 223 -5.65 -6.91 14.69
N ILE A 224 -5.65 -6.19 15.81
CA ILE A 224 -6.38 -6.55 17.04
C ILE A 224 -7.11 -5.31 17.59
N GLY A 225 -7.75 -5.42 18.76
CA GLY A 225 -8.62 -4.40 19.34
C GLY A 225 -10.04 -4.43 18.76
N GLY A 226 -10.81 -3.38 19.02
CA GLY A 226 -12.24 -3.36 18.77
C GLY A 226 -13.03 -4.18 19.80
N ALA A 227 -14.34 -4.31 19.59
CA ALA A 227 -15.26 -4.87 20.58
C ALA A 227 -14.96 -6.33 20.99
N ALA A 228 -14.39 -7.12 20.08
CA ALA A 228 -14.05 -8.53 20.31
C ALA A 228 -12.54 -8.80 20.32
N ASP A 229 -11.71 -7.76 20.32
CA ASP A 229 -10.25 -7.85 20.17
C ASP A 229 -9.80 -8.56 18.88
N ARG A 230 -10.59 -8.47 17.81
CA ARG A 230 -10.36 -9.11 16.51
C ARG A 230 -10.01 -8.14 15.39
N GLY A 231 -9.71 -6.90 15.73
CA GLY A 231 -9.32 -5.87 14.77
C GLY A 231 -10.47 -5.04 14.27
N THR A 232 -10.14 -3.94 13.62
CA THR A 232 -11.09 -2.98 13.08
C THR A 232 -10.75 -2.59 11.64
N ILE A 233 -11.74 -2.07 10.93
CA ILE A 233 -11.55 -1.21 9.77
C ILE A 233 -11.94 0.20 10.20
N TYR A 234 -11.11 1.18 9.89
CA TYR A 234 -11.36 2.57 10.25
C TYR A 234 -11.27 3.50 9.03
N ARG A 235 -11.88 4.67 9.18
CA ARG A 235 -11.82 5.81 8.27
C ARG A 235 -11.37 7.04 9.05
N VAL A 236 -10.50 7.85 8.44
CA VAL A 236 -9.98 9.08 9.05
C VAL A 236 -9.79 10.18 8.01
N THR A 237 -10.09 11.43 8.37
CA THR A 237 -9.81 12.58 7.49
C THR A 237 -8.31 12.85 7.42
N PRO A 238 -7.77 13.40 6.31
CA PRO A 238 -6.32 13.63 6.14
C PRO A 238 -5.69 14.58 7.16
N ASP A 239 -6.50 15.38 7.86
CA ASP A 239 -6.09 16.25 8.96
C ASP A 239 -6.21 15.58 10.34
N GLY A 240 -6.71 14.35 10.42
CA GLY A 240 -6.95 13.60 11.65
C GLY A 240 -8.19 14.03 12.44
N ALA A 241 -8.92 15.06 12.00
CA ALA A 241 -10.00 15.67 12.78
C ALA A 241 -11.20 14.74 13.00
N THR A 242 -11.54 13.93 12.00
CA THR A 242 -12.64 12.96 12.07
C THR A 242 -12.09 11.55 11.92
N PHE A 243 -12.32 10.71 12.93
CA PHE A 243 -11.99 9.29 12.92
C PHE A 243 -13.23 8.48 13.25
N SER A 244 -13.43 7.37 12.54
CA SER A 244 -14.49 6.42 12.82
C SER A 244 -13.99 5.00 12.60
N THR A 245 -14.24 4.14 13.59
CA THR A 245 -14.29 2.70 13.35
C THR A 245 -15.53 2.41 12.49
N ILE A 246 -15.33 1.94 11.26
CA ILE A 246 -16.43 1.62 10.34
C ILE A 246 -16.84 0.15 10.42
N TYR A 247 -15.93 -0.71 10.89
CA TYR A 247 -16.21 -2.11 11.13
C TYR A 247 -15.35 -2.64 12.27
N SER A 248 -15.93 -3.43 13.17
CA SER A 248 -15.21 -4.18 14.21
C SER A 248 -15.47 -5.65 13.98
N PHE A 249 -14.42 -6.45 13.81
CA PHE A 249 -14.58 -7.87 13.55
C PHE A 249 -15.16 -8.58 14.78
N PRO A 250 -16.13 -9.49 14.60
CA PRO A 250 -16.77 -10.17 15.71
C PRO A 250 -15.88 -11.30 16.26
N SER A 251 -16.26 -11.83 17.41
CA SER A 251 -15.64 -13.04 17.96
C SER A 251 -15.71 -14.20 16.97
N LEU A 252 -14.73 -15.10 17.03
CA LEU A 252 -14.81 -16.38 16.34
C LEU A 252 -15.81 -17.30 17.07
N GLY A 253 -16.41 -18.23 16.33
CA GLY A 253 -17.23 -19.29 16.90
C GLY A 253 -16.41 -20.29 17.73
N ALA A 254 -17.08 -21.33 18.22
CA ALA A 254 -16.39 -22.43 18.89
C ALA A 254 -15.47 -23.19 17.91
N PHE A 255 -14.38 -23.76 18.43
CA PHE A 255 -13.54 -24.65 17.66
C PHE A 255 -14.33 -25.88 17.21
N ASN A 256 -14.24 -26.22 15.93
CA ASN A 256 -14.78 -27.46 15.40
C ASN A 256 -13.85 -28.65 15.72
N ALA A 257 -14.25 -29.87 15.34
CA ALA A 257 -13.46 -31.08 15.55
C ALA A 257 -12.08 -31.06 14.87
N ALA A 258 -11.86 -30.17 13.90
CA ALA A 258 -10.57 -29.95 13.25
C ALA A 258 -9.71 -28.87 13.94
N GLY A 259 -10.16 -28.32 15.07
CA GLY A 259 -9.43 -27.27 15.80
C GLY A 259 -9.49 -25.89 15.13
N VAL A 260 -10.48 -25.65 14.27
CA VAL A 260 -10.67 -24.38 13.55
C VAL A 260 -11.89 -23.64 14.12
N ALA A 261 -11.73 -22.35 14.39
CA ALA A 261 -12.81 -21.45 14.81
C ALA A 261 -13.04 -20.39 13.72
N THR A 262 -14.28 -20.25 13.26
CA THR A 262 -14.65 -19.39 12.12
C THR A 262 -15.81 -18.44 12.46
N ASN A 263 -16.03 -17.44 11.61
CA ASN A 263 -17.24 -16.61 11.61
C ASN A 263 -17.55 -16.16 10.17
N ALA A 264 -18.60 -15.38 9.93
CA ALA A 264 -19.02 -14.99 8.58
C ALA A 264 -18.10 -13.97 7.87
N THR A 265 -17.23 -13.27 8.61
CA THR A 265 -16.52 -12.08 8.12
C THR A 265 -15.01 -12.14 8.35
N GLY A 266 -14.52 -13.19 8.98
CA GLY A 266 -13.16 -13.33 9.48
C GLY A 266 -12.84 -12.57 10.77
N ALA A 267 -11.56 -12.55 11.08
CA ALA A 267 -10.93 -11.83 12.18
C ALA A 267 -9.47 -11.50 11.84
N ASN A 268 -8.92 -10.50 12.54
CA ASN A 268 -7.53 -10.10 12.47
C ASN A 268 -7.09 -9.65 11.05
N PRO A 269 -7.65 -8.56 10.51
CA PRO A 269 -7.26 -8.04 9.21
C PRO A 269 -5.83 -7.50 9.25
N ARG A 270 -4.90 -8.25 8.64
CA ARG A 270 -3.49 -7.86 8.62
C ARG A 270 -3.12 -7.04 7.39
N ALA A 271 -3.73 -7.35 6.25
CA ALA A 271 -3.46 -6.66 5.01
C ALA A 271 -4.13 -5.27 4.98
N GLY A 272 -3.56 -4.37 4.17
CA GLY A 272 -4.23 -3.14 3.79
C GLY A 272 -5.45 -3.40 2.91
N LEU A 273 -6.24 -2.36 2.68
CA LEU A 273 -7.38 -2.40 1.77
C LEU A 273 -6.94 -2.02 0.35
N THR A 274 -7.59 -2.61 -0.65
CA THR A 274 -7.45 -2.24 -2.06
C THR A 274 -8.77 -1.69 -2.56
N ARG A 275 -8.74 -0.53 -3.25
CA ARG A 275 -9.93 0.03 -3.87
C ARG A 275 -10.20 -0.65 -5.22
N GLY A 276 -11.39 -1.20 -5.40
CA GLY A 276 -11.86 -1.75 -6.66
C GLY A 276 -12.35 -0.70 -7.63
N ALA A 277 -12.49 -1.10 -8.90
CA ALA A 277 -13.02 -0.24 -9.97
C ALA A 277 -14.50 0.14 -9.76
N ASP A 278 -15.24 -0.67 -9.00
CA ASP A 278 -16.60 -0.41 -8.54
C ASP A 278 -16.69 0.62 -7.40
N GLY A 279 -15.54 1.10 -6.90
CA GLY A 279 -15.45 2.05 -5.81
C GLY A 279 -15.46 1.43 -4.42
N ASN A 280 -15.63 0.11 -4.30
CA ASN A 280 -15.61 -0.60 -3.01
C ASN A 280 -14.17 -0.87 -2.55
N PHE A 281 -14.01 -1.16 -1.25
CA PHE A 281 -12.75 -1.62 -0.69
C PHE A 281 -12.77 -3.12 -0.46
N TYR A 282 -11.66 -3.76 -0.80
CA TYR A 282 -11.43 -5.20 -0.70
C TYR A 282 -10.23 -5.46 0.21
N GLY A 283 -10.28 -6.52 1.00
CA GLY A 283 -9.20 -6.88 1.92
C GLY A 283 -9.36 -8.31 2.42
N THR A 284 -8.39 -8.76 3.22
CA THR A 284 -8.37 -10.12 3.77
C THR A 284 -8.29 -10.10 5.29
N ALA A 285 -8.95 -11.09 5.91
CA ALA A 285 -8.82 -11.41 7.32
C ALA A 285 -7.86 -12.60 7.48
N TYR A 286 -7.05 -12.61 8.56
CA TYR A 286 -6.07 -13.67 8.80
C TYR A 286 -6.70 -14.97 9.34
N GLN A 287 -7.82 -14.86 10.04
CA GLN A 287 -8.56 -15.98 10.62
C GLN A 287 -10.02 -15.94 10.18
N GLY A 288 -10.67 -17.10 10.12
CA GLY A 288 -12.09 -17.22 9.79
C GLY A 288 -12.37 -18.16 8.64
#